data_AF-A0A973T1F9-F1
#
_entry.id   AF-A0A973T1F9-F1
#
_cell.length_a   1.000
_cell.length_b   1.000
_cell.length_c   1.000
_cell.angle_alpha   90.00
_cell.angle_beta   90.00
_cell.angle_gamma   90.00
#
_symmetry.space_group_name_H-M   'P 1'
#
loop_
_entity.id
_entity.type
_entity.pdbx_description
1 polymer ?
#
loop_
_entity_poly.entity_id
_entity_poly.type
_entity_poly.pdbx_seq_one_letter_code
_entity_poly.pdbx_strand_id
1 'polypeptide(L)'
;MSSTQNRFGHRVLAAVVAALLSATALVLVAWPSEAATAPVNGGVYELASGASGKCVDVTGASTANSALLIQIACDAAAADQHWKVQGSTQFNLVNGNGGRCIDVPGGAATSGLQLQQYGCGDGTKTNQLWTFSASGAAPGKYLVKSVATGLCISDKDGSTAGTNPIVQETCSDIARMQWSFTYVSGSTSPPAGGTPTVAKDGTGKYTTVQAAINAVPANNGSRVVITIKPGTYREVVTVPANKPFITLQGLGSSASATVIVYNNYAGAVGTSNSASVFVNGHDFAAANLTISNDLDESTVTSGAQAVALSVSADRAVFTDVRVLADQDTLLLNNSARAYFANSYVEGTVDFVFGGGTAVFNACNIYEKRSTGGPITAGSTPADKTYGILFYKSTVTGAANNTTTLGRPWYPDAQVLYRESSLSATIATAQPWTDMSSNSWKNARFLEYKNTGAGATVNGNRPQLSDSQAPNYTPQKYLAGTDGWNPL
;
A
#
# COMPACT_ATOMS: atom_id res chain seq x y z
N MET A 1 26.74 82.61 -8.69
CA MET A 1 28.19 82.29 -8.68
C MET A 1 28.51 81.60 -7.36
N SER A 2 29.22 80.47 -7.45
CA SER A 2 29.98 79.75 -6.41
C SER A 2 29.79 80.14 -4.92
N SER A 3 29.48 79.17 -4.07
CA SER A 3 30.48 78.57 -3.17
C SER A 3 29.85 77.84 -1.97
N THR A 4 30.49 76.74 -1.64
CA THR A 4 30.44 75.98 -0.40
C THR A 4 30.87 76.82 0.82
N GLN A 5 30.28 76.56 2.00
CA GLN A 5 30.88 76.48 3.35
C GLN A 5 29.75 76.48 4.41
N ASN A 6 29.43 75.35 5.05
CA ASN A 6 29.96 74.81 6.30
C ASN A 6 29.60 75.58 7.60
N ARG A 7 29.05 74.79 8.56
CA ARG A 7 29.27 74.78 10.02
C ARG A 7 28.29 75.47 11.02
N PHE A 8 27.87 74.62 11.98
CA PHE A 8 27.35 74.85 13.35
C PHE A 8 26.07 75.70 13.46
N GLY A 9 24.89 75.18 13.85
CA GLY A 9 24.57 74.15 14.83
C GLY A 9 23.91 74.85 16.02
N HIS A 10 22.59 74.71 16.22
CA HIS A 10 21.88 74.88 17.49
C HIS A 10 20.53 74.14 17.41
N ARG A 11 20.17 73.50 18.51
CA ARG A 11 19.15 72.47 18.64
C ARG A 11 17.73 73.03 18.81
N VAL A 12 16.77 72.12 18.59
CA VAL A 12 15.40 72.03 19.14
C VAL A 12 14.30 72.77 18.35
N LEU A 13 13.48 72.03 17.62
CA LEU A 13 12.09 71.79 18.03
C LEU A 13 11.49 70.57 17.30
N ALA A 14 10.69 69.83 18.04
CA ALA A 14 10.14 68.53 17.70
C ALA A 14 9.07 68.59 16.60
N ALA A 15 9.11 67.61 15.69
CA ALA A 15 7.95 67.17 14.94
C ALA A 15 7.93 65.64 14.95
N VAL A 16 6.95 65.10 15.68
CA VAL A 16 6.64 63.68 15.74
C VAL A 16 6.00 63.28 14.41
N VAL A 17 6.68 62.47 13.63
CA VAL A 17 6.05 61.67 12.56
C VAL A 17 6.30 60.21 12.93
N ALA A 18 5.24 59.55 13.41
CA ALA A 18 5.26 58.14 13.72
C ALA A 18 5.31 57.33 12.41
N ALA A 19 6.47 56.77 12.08
CA ALA A 19 6.60 55.70 11.11
C ALA A 19 6.61 54.36 11.85
N LEU A 20 5.49 53.63 11.82
CA LEU A 20 5.44 52.23 12.21
C LEU A 20 6.24 51.40 11.21
N LEU A 21 7.46 51.02 11.58
CA LEU A 21 8.19 49.92 10.97
C LEU A 21 7.74 48.63 11.65
N SER A 22 6.72 47.97 11.10
CA SER A 22 6.42 46.58 11.42
C SER A 22 7.55 45.71 10.87
N ALA A 23 8.47 45.31 11.74
CA ALA A 23 9.38 44.22 11.48
C ALA A 23 8.58 42.92 11.40
N THR A 24 8.19 42.52 10.19
CA THR A 24 7.74 41.16 9.92
C THR A 24 8.96 40.24 10.08
N ALA A 25 9.04 39.59 11.23
CA ALA A 25 9.89 38.42 11.38
C ALA A 25 9.43 37.40 10.33
N LEU A 26 10.23 37.22 9.28
CA LEU A 26 10.10 36.07 8.39
C LEU A 26 10.35 34.84 9.26
N VAL A 27 9.28 34.20 9.72
CA VAL A 27 9.34 32.80 10.15
C VAL A 27 9.64 32.03 8.88
N LEU A 28 10.91 31.72 8.65
CA LEU A 28 11.32 30.63 7.77
C LEU A 28 10.72 29.38 8.40
N VAL A 29 9.50 29.05 7.99
CA VAL A 29 8.95 27.72 8.20
C VAL A 29 9.90 26.83 7.42
N ALA A 30 10.83 26.16 8.11
CA ALA A 30 11.59 25.09 7.52
C ALA A 30 10.56 24.03 7.14
N TRP A 31 10.39 23.82 5.84
CA TRP A 31 9.57 22.72 5.34
C TRP A 31 10.23 21.46 5.89
N PRO A 32 9.48 20.50 6.46
CA PRO A 32 10.08 19.22 6.83
C PRO A 32 10.77 18.68 5.59
N SER A 33 12.07 18.39 5.71
CA SER A 33 12.85 17.75 4.67
C SER A 33 12.07 16.54 4.17
N GLU A 34 11.86 16.43 2.86
CA GLU A 34 11.22 15.27 2.25
C GLU A 34 11.80 13.99 2.87
N ALA A 35 10.92 13.13 3.40
CA ALA A 35 11.34 11.83 3.89
C ALA A 35 11.98 11.08 2.72
N ALA A 36 13.24 10.69 2.84
CA ALA A 36 13.89 9.87 1.82
C ALA A 36 13.04 8.60 1.58
N THR A 37 12.81 8.27 0.32
CA THR A 37 12.11 7.05 -0.09
C THR A 37 12.81 5.82 0.50
N ALA A 38 12.04 4.91 1.09
CA ALA A 38 12.58 3.67 1.67
C ALA A 38 13.37 2.87 0.62
N PRO A 39 14.46 2.17 1.00
CA PRO A 39 15.19 1.31 0.08
C PRO A 39 14.25 0.28 -0.53
N VAL A 40 14.26 0.16 -1.86
CA VAL A 40 13.33 -0.69 -2.61
C VAL A 40 14.00 -1.99 -3.04
N ASN A 41 13.22 -3.06 -3.10
CA ASN A 41 13.67 -4.35 -3.64
C ASN A 41 14.25 -4.19 -5.05
N GLY A 42 15.42 -4.77 -5.28
CA GLY A 42 16.16 -4.72 -6.55
C GLY A 42 17.06 -3.50 -6.71
N GLY A 43 16.93 -2.47 -5.86
CA GLY A 43 17.81 -1.30 -5.86
C GLY A 43 19.18 -1.60 -5.25
N VAL A 44 20.22 -0.99 -5.79
CA VAL A 44 21.61 -1.04 -5.32
C VAL A 44 21.94 0.29 -4.67
N TYR A 45 22.48 0.23 -3.46
CA TYR A 45 22.71 1.41 -2.63
C TYR A 45 24.10 1.42 -2.02
N GLU A 46 24.62 2.63 -1.82
CA GLU A 46 25.64 2.94 -0.84
C GLU A 46 24.96 3.18 0.52
N LEU A 47 25.45 2.55 1.59
CA LEU A 47 24.94 2.74 2.96
C LEU A 47 25.92 3.63 3.72
N ALA A 48 25.63 4.93 3.82
CA ALA A 48 26.52 5.87 4.52
C ALA A 48 26.12 6.04 5.99
N SER A 49 27.11 5.95 6.88
CA SER A 49 26.96 6.12 8.33
C SER A 49 26.49 7.53 8.64
N GLY A 50 25.49 7.64 9.51
CA GLY A 50 24.97 8.91 9.97
C GLY A 50 25.94 9.69 10.86
N ALA A 51 26.96 9.03 11.40
CA ALA A 51 28.01 9.65 12.23
C ALA A 51 29.17 10.19 11.39
N SER A 52 29.59 9.47 10.35
CA SER A 52 30.80 9.80 9.58
C SER A 52 30.57 10.20 8.12
N GLY A 53 29.40 9.90 7.55
CA GLY A 53 29.11 10.06 6.14
C GLY A 53 29.83 9.06 5.22
N LYS A 54 30.52 8.06 5.79
CA LYS A 54 31.28 7.04 5.06
C LYS A 54 30.46 5.78 4.84
N CYS A 55 30.75 5.06 3.77
CA CYS A 55 29.96 3.95 3.28
C CYS A 55 30.41 2.60 3.86
N VAL A 56 29.45 1.70 4.06
CA VAL A 56 29.70 0.28 4.34
C VAL A 56 30.46 -0.34 3.17
N ASP A 57 31.61 -0.92 3.48
CA ASP A 57 32.60 -1.43 2.55
C ASP A 57 33.05 -2.85 2.96
N VAL A 58 33.36 -3.68 1.97
CA VAL A 58 33.98 -4.98 2.22
C VAL A 58 35.49 -4.81 2.19
N THR A 59 36.15 -5.09 3.32
CA THR A 59 37.60 -4.90 3.48
C THR A 59 38.39 -5.46 2.29
N GLY A 60 39.09 -4.55 1.59
CA GLY A 60 39.98 -4.89 0.48
C GLY A 60 39.26 -5.39 -0.77
N ALA A 61 37.99 -5.00 -0.99
CA ALA A 61 37.15 -5.47 -2.08
C ALA A 61 37.09 -7.01 -2.18
N SER A 62 37.25 -7.70 -1.06
CA SER A 62 37.31 -9.16 -1.04
C SER A 62 36.02 -9.77 -1.57
N THR A 63 36.13 -10.87 -2.31
CA THR A 63 34.99 -11.71 -2.70
C THR A 63 34.98 -13.01 -1.91
N ALA A 64 35.69 -13.10 -0.79
CA ALA A 64 35.67 -14.29 0.07
C ALA A 64 34.52 -14.24 1.08
N ASN A 65 34.02 -15.42 1.46
CA ASN A 65 33.22 -15.53 2.69
C ASN A 65 34.06 -15.08 3.88
N SER A 66 33.40 -14.51 4.88
CA SER A 66 34.02 -14.02 6.11
C SER A 66 34.95 -12.82 5.93
N ALA A 67 34.93 -12.16 4.78
CA ALA A 67 35.50 -10.83 4.67
C ALA A 67 34.69 -9.84 5.52
N LEU A 68 35.39 -9.06 6.34
CA LEU A 68 34.80 -8.18 7.33
C LEU A 68 34.32 -6.87 6.71
N LEU A 69 33.24 -6.33 7.29
CA LEU A 69 32.68 -5.04 6.89
C LEU A 69 33.32 -3.90 7.69
N ILE A 70 33.66 -2.82 6.99
CA ILE A 70 34.25 -1.60 7.53
C ILE A 70 33.55 -0.37 6.93
N GLN A 71 33.82 0.83 7.45
CA GLN A 71 33.47 2.06 6.76
C GLN A 71 34.67 2.69 6.04
N ILE A 72 34.46 3.22 4.84
CA ILE A 72 35.45 4.01 4.11
C ILE A 72 34.76 5.15 3.35
N ALA A 73 35.52 6.11 2.83
CA ALA A 73 34.95 7.17 1.99
C ALA A 73 34.12 6.55 0.85
N CYS A 74 32.89 7.04 0.69
CA CYS A 74 31.99 6.55 -0.37
C CYS A 74 32.62 6.78 -1.74
N ASP A 75 32.62 5.73 -2.56
CA ASP A 75 33.08 5.75 -3.94
C ASP A 75 32.06 5.03 -4.82
N ALA A 76 31.32 5.81 -5.62
CA ALA A 76 30.28 5.30 -6.50
C ALA A 76 30.81 4.38 -7.62
N ALA A 77 32.13 4.26 -7.80
CA ALA A 77 32.75 3.30 -8.69
C ALA A 77 33.14 1.97 -7.99
N ALA A 78 33.16 1.94 -6.65
CA ALA A 78 33.58 0.79 -5.85
C ALA A 78 32.43 -0.21 -5.66
N ALA A 79 32.41 -1.26 -6.49
CA ALA A 79 31.37 -2.29 -6.45
C ALA A 79 31.24 -3.01 -5.09
N ASP A 80 32.30 -3.01 -4.29
CA ASP A 80 32.37 -3.56 -2.94
C ASP A 80 31.72 -2.67 -1.87
N GLN A 81 31.33 -1.44 -2.22
CA GLN A 81 30.50 -0.54 -1.40
C GLN A 81 29.02 -0.53 -1.82
N HIS A 82 28.68 -1.27 -2.88
CA HIS A 82 27.34 -1.31 -3.46
C HIS A 82 26.55 -2.49 -2.90
N TRP A 83 25.36 -2.23 -2.36
CA TRP A 83 24.53 -3.23 -1.71
C TRP A 83 23.15 -3.30 -2.36
N LYS A 84 22.89 -4.39 -3.07
CA LYS A 84 21.58 -4.69 -3.66
C LYS A 84 20.62 -5.18 -2.58
N VAL A 85 19.52 -4.45 -2.39
CA VAL A 85 18.41 -4.85 -1.53
C VAL A 85 17.61 -5.95 -2.25
N GLN A 86 17.43 -7.11 -1.63
CA GLN A 86 16.64 -8.21 -2.20
C GLN A 86 15.67 -8.79 -1.17
N GLY A 87 14.37 -8.75 -1.44
CA GLY A 87 13.32 -9.23 -0.53
C GLY A 87 12.04 -8.39 -0.59
N SER A 88 11.07 -8.63 0.29
CA SER A 88 9.80 -7.90 0.33
C SER A 88 9.52 -7.23 1.68
N THR A 89 9.60 -7.99 2.77
CA THR A 89 9.44 -7.50 4.15
C THR A 89 10.71 -7.63 4.98
N GLN A 90 11.54 -8.60 4.62
CA GLN A 90 12.88 -8.84 5.14
C GLN A 90 13.82 -8.92 3.94
N PHE A 91 15.00 -8.32 4.07
CA PHE A 91 15.86 -8.07 2.94
C PHE A 91 17.24 -8.66 3.16
N ASN A 92 17.76 -9.32 2.13
CA ASN A 92 19.19 -9.48 1.96
C ASN A 92 19.80 -8.16 1.45
N LEU A 93 21.01 -7.87 1.90
CA LEU A 93 21.86 -6.78 1.38
C LEU A 93 23.04 -7.44 0.65
N VAL A 94 22.97 -7.51 -0.67
CA VAL A 94 23.90 -8.29 -1.51
C VAL A 94 24.98 -7.39 -2.09
N ASN A 95 26.23 -7.69 -1.78
CA ASN A 95 27.39 -6.95 -2.25
C ASN A 95 27.52 -7.01 -3.77
N GLY A 96 27.77 -5.86 -4.40
CA GLY A 96 27.86 -5.68 -5.85
C GLY A 96 29.11 -6.28 -6.49
N ASN A 97 30.20 -6.45 -5.73
CA ASN A 97 31.42 -7.08 -6.22
C ASN A 97 31.38 -8.61 -6.06
N GLY A 98 31.13 -9.09 -4.84
CA GLY A 98 31.24 -10.51 -4.49
C GLY A 98 29.93 -11.31 -4.52
N GLY A 99 28.78 -10.67 -4.73
CA GLY A 99 27.46 -11.33 -4.74
C GLY A 99 27.06 -11.96 -3.39
N ARG A 100 27.69 -11.54 -2.30
CA ARG A 100 27.53 -12.08 -0.95
C ARG A 100 26.69 -11.15 -0.09
N CYS A 101 26.00 -11.72 0.89
CA CYS A 101 25.09 -10.99 1.74
C CYS A 101 25.81 -10.46 2.98
N ILE A 102 25.42 -9.27 3.47
CA ILE A 102 25.73 -8.87 4.86
C ILE A 102 25.20 -9.95 5.80
N ASP A 103 26.09 -10.49 6.60
CA ASP A 103 25.89 -11.68 7.42
C ASP A 103 26.33 -11.39 8.85
N VAL A 104 25.48 -11.78 9.81
CA VAL A 104 25.87 -11.88 11.21
C VAL A 104 26.65 -13.19 11.39
N PRO A 105 27.95 -13.16 11.74
CA PRO A 105 28.75 -14.37 11.87
C PRO A 105 28.12 -15.39 12.84
N GLY A 106 27.77 -16.56 12.30
CA GLY A 106 27.13 -17.64 13.06
C GLY A 106 25.76 -17.28 13.66
N GLY A 107 25.14 -16.17 13.26
CA GLY A 107 23.90 -15.67 13.86
C GLY A 107 24.04 -15.25 15.33
N ALA A 108 25.26 -15.00 15.81
CA ALA A 108 25.51 -14.70 17.22
C ALA A 108 24.91 -13.34 17.62
N ALA A 109 24.18 -13.28 18.74
CA ALA A 109 23.56 -12.07 19.29
C ALA A 109 24.52 -11.20 20.13
N THR A 110 25.82 -11.26 19.86
CA THR A 110 26.84 -10.51 20.60
C THR A 110 26.87 -9.05 20.14
N SER A 111 26.55 -8.12 21.03
CA SER A 111 26.72 -6.68 20.78
C SER A 111 28.19 -6.33 20.57
N GLY A 112 28.48 -5.51 19.58
CA GLY A 112 29.85 -5.17 19.14
C GLY A 112 30.47 -6.20 18.19
N LEU A 113 29.76 -7.28 17.82
CA LEU A 113 30.27 -8.25 16.84
C LEU A 113 30.38 -7.59 15.46
N GLN A 114 31.58 -7.64 14.88
CA GLN A 114 31.82 -7.16 13.52
C GLN A 114 31.09 -8.03 12.50
N LEU A 115 30.37 -7.38 11.60
CA LEU A 115 29.66 -8.04 10.52
C LEU A 115 30.62 -8.47 9.42
N GLN A 116 30.23 -9.50 8.70
CA GLN A 116 30.98 -10.03 7.56
C GLN A 116 30.08 -10.07 6.33
N GLN A 117 30.65 -10.39 5.17
CA GLN A 117 29.89 -10.93 4.07
C GLN A 117 29.98 -12.47 4.02
N TYR A 118 28.91 -13.12 3.57
CA TYR A 118 28.88 -14.56 3.36
C TYR A 118 27.97 -14.92 2.18
N GLY A 119 28.14 -16.11 1.60
CA GLY A 119 27.25 -16.62 0.55
C GLY A 119 25.78 -16.48 0.93
N CYS A 120 25.01 -15.82 0.07
CA CYS A 120 23.60 -15.58 0.29
C CYS A 120 22.83 -16.90 0.41
N GLY A 121 21.93 -16.98 1.39
CA GLY A 121 20.99 -18.08 1.55
C GLY A 121 19.85 -18.05 0.53
N ASP A 122 18.92 -18.98 0.70
CA ASP A 122 17.68 -19.13 -0.07
C ASP A 122 16.54 -18.21 0.41
N GLY A 123 16.87 -17.15 1.15
CA GLY A 123 15.90 -16.25 1.77
C GLY A 123 15.33 -16.75 3.11
N THR A 124 15.78 -17.89 3.65
CA THR A 124 15.36 -18.39 4.97
C THR A 124 16.40 -18.18 6.08
N LYS A 125 17.63 -17.82 5.72
CA LYS A 125 18.74 -17.58 6.65
C LYS A 125 18.58 -16.25 7.37
N THR A 126 17.92 -16.26 8.52
CA THR A 126 17.59 -15.06 9.30
C THR A 126 18.81 -14.22 9.71
N ASN A 127 20.00 -14.81 9.80
CA ASN A 127 21.24 -14.09 10.11
C ASN A 127 21.79 -13.26 8.94
N GLN A 128 21.15 -13.33 7.77
CA GLN A 128 21.44 -12.54 6.56
C GLN A 128 20.26 -11.67 6.14
N LEU A 129 19.19 -11.66 6.94
CA LEU A 129 17.96 -10.91 6.69
C LEU A 129 17.89 -9.68 7.60
N TRP A 130 17.47 -8.58 7.00
CA TRP A 130 17.44 -7.27 7.64
C TRP A 130 16.07 -6.61 7.43
N THR A 131 15.62 -5.86 8.43
CA THR A 131 14.46 -4.96 8.32
C THR A 131 14.92 -3.52 8.46
N PHE A 132 14.27 -2.61 7.72
CA PHE A 132 14.57 -1.19 7.78
C PHE A 132 13.49 -0.47 8.58
N SER A 133 13.89 0.35 9.54
CA SER A 133 12.99 1.23 10.29
C SER A 133 13.44 2.66 10.08
N ALA A 134 12.51 3.55 9.68
CA ALA A 134 12.84 4.97 9.53
C ALA A 134 13.31 5.53 10.88
N SER A 135 14.38 6.32 10.86
CA SER A 135 14.84 7.06 12.02
C SER A 135 13.83 8.16 12.35
N GLY A 136 13.40 8.22 13.60
CA GLY A 136 12.60 9.33 14.13
C GLY A 136 13.48 10.54 14.49
N ALA A 137 14.76 10.31 14.79
CA ALA A 137 15.72 11.35 15.18
C ALA A 137 16.43 12.02 13.99
N ALA A 138 16.52 11.36 12.83
CA ALA A 138 17.18 11.89 11.63
C ALA A 138 16.37 11.57 10.37
N PRO A 139 15.59 12.54 9.83
CA PRO A 139 14.83 12.36 8.59
C PRO A 139 15.70 11.84 7.45
N GLY A 140 15.16 10.88 6.69
CA GLY A 140 15.85 10.29 5.54
C GLY A 140 16.93 9.24 5.87
N LYS A 141 17.13 8.91 7.15
CA LYS A 141 18.01 7.80 7.58
C LYS A 141 17.20 6.65 8.15
N TYR A 142 17.82 5.47 8.20
CA TYR A 142 17.20 4.23 8.62
C TYR A 142 18.05 3.48 9.63
N LEU A 143 17.38 2.82 10.58
CA LEU A 143 17.97 1.75 11.37
C LEU A 143 17.88 0.45 10.56
N VAL A 144 18.98 -0.29 10.48
CA VAL A 144 19.04 -1.59 9.79
C VAL A 144 19.13 -2.69 10.83
N LYS A 145 18.02 -3.38 11.09
CA LYS A 145 17.87 -4.34 12.18
C LYS A 145 17.95 -5.77 11.68
N SER A 146 18.80 -6.58 12.32
CA SER A 146 18.93 -8.01 12.04
C SER A 146 17.64 -8.75 12.41
N VAL A 147 17.16 -9.61 11.52
CA VAL A 147 16.03 -10.49 11.80
C VAL A 147 16.40 -11.59 12.81
N ALA A 148 17.64 -12.10 12.77
CA ALA A 148 18.09 -13.16 13.69
C ALA A 148 18.27 -12.66 15.13
N THR A 149 18.89 -11.50 15.33
CA THR A 149 19.34 -11.05 16.65
C THR A 149 18.51 -9.90 17.21
N GLY A 150 17.79 -9.17 16.36
CA GLY A 150 17.13 -7.92 16.73
C GLY A 150 18.08 -6.75 17.00
N LEU A 151 19.38 -6.90 16.77
CA LEU A 151 20.38 -5.85 16.90
C LEU A 151 20.49 -5.03 15.60
N CYS A 152 20.97 -3.78 15.71
CA CYS A 152 21.10 -2.86 14.58
C CYS A 152 22.54 -2.81 14.07
N ILE A 153 22.72 -2.67 12.76
CA ILE A 153 24.00 -2.33 12.16
C ILE A 153 24.47 -0.98 12.72
N SER A 154 25.70 -0.94 13.21
CA SER A 154 26.33 0.23 13.80
C SER A 154 27.72 0.43 13.25
N ASP A 155 28.05 1.69 12.99
CA ASP A 155 29.41 2.17 12.90
C ASP A 155 30.04 2.14 14.30
N LYS A 156 31.04 1.30 14.52
CA LYS A 156 31.55 1.01 15.86
C LYS A 156 31.99 2.31 16.57
N ASP A 157 31.43 2.55 17.75
CA ASP A 157 31.71 3.73 18.58
C ASP A 157 31.42 5.09 17.91
N GLY A 158 30.82 5.12 16.71
CA GLY A 158 30.55 6.34 15.93
C GLY A 158 31.81 7.06 15.43
N SER A 159 32.90 6.31 15.22
CA SER A 159 34.17 6.86 14.73
C SER A 159 34.01 7.53 13.36
N THR A 160 34.82 8.55 13.08
CA THR A 160 34.93 9.14 11.74
C THR A 160 36.19 8.69 11.02
N ALA A 161 36.97 7.76 11.58
CA ALA A 161 38.16 7.19 10.95
C ALA A 161 37.80 6.29 9.76
N GLY A 162 38.66 6.25 8.73
CA GLY A 162 38.55 5.20 7.72
C GLY A 162 38.84 3.82 8.31
N THR A 163 38.29 2.78 7.68
CA THR A 163 38.42 1.37 8.07
C THR A 163 37.87 1.00 9.45
N ASN A 164 37.02 1.85 10.04
CA ASN A 164 36.38 1.51 11.31
C ASN A 164 35.41 0.33 11.12
N PRO A 165 35.33 -0.63 12.07
CA PRO A 165 34.45 -1.78 11.95
C PRO A 165 32.96 -1.42 11.84
N ILE A 166 32.24 -2.13 10.96
CA ILE A 166 30.78 -2.20 10.99
C ILE A 166 30.36 -3.39 11.84
N VAL A 167 29.64 -3.12 12.92
CA VAL A 167 29.24 -4.10 13.93
C VAL A 167 27.72 -4.17 14.04
N GLN A 168 27.19 -5.09 14.86
CA GLN A 168 25.82 -5.00 15.37
C GLN A 168 25.80 -4.60 16.85
N GLU A 169 24.84 -3.77 17.26
CA GLU A 169 24.66 -3.33 18.65
C GLU A 169 23.17 -3.25 19.01
N THR A 170 22.85 -3.10 20.31
CA THR A 170 21.47 -2.84 20.73
C THR A 170 20.93 -1.58 20.05
N CYS A 171 19.84 -1.73 19.29
CA CYS A 171 19.26 -0.64 18.52
C CYS A 171 18.99 0.60 19.37
N SER A 172 19.51 1.74 18.92
CA SER A 172 19.23 3.08 19.44
C SER A 172 19.15 4.02 18.25
N ASP A 173 18.21 4.97 18.26
CA ASP A 173 18.04 5.91 17.16
C ASP A 173 19.04 7.07 17.24
N ILE A 174 20.31 6.77 16.95
CA ILE A 174 21.45 7.67 17.10
C ILE A 174 22.38 7.59 15.88
N ALA A 175 23.16 8.65 15.64
CA ALA A 175 23.93 8.86 14.41
C ALA A 175 24.74 7.63 13.93
N ARG A 176 25.40 6.89 14.83
CA ARG A 176 26.22 5.72 14.48
C ARG A 176 25.43 4.48 14.03
N MET A 177 24.13 4.43 14.30
CA MET A 177 23.22 3.33 13.88
C MET A 177 22.26 3.75 12.78
N GLN A 178 22.32 5.03 12.38
CA GLN A 178 21.49 5.60 11.33
C GLN A 178 22.25 5.52 10.01
N TRP A 179 21.59 5.03 8.96
CA TRP A 179 22.18 4.83 7.66
C TRP A 179 21.38 5.59 6.60
N SER A 180 22.04 6.42 5.80
CA SER A 180 21.46 6.94 4.57
C SER A 180 21.71 5.96 3.43
N PHE A 181 20.67 5.65 2.67
CA PHE A 181 20.75 4.80 1.49
C PHE A 181 20.83 5.69 0.25
N THR A 182 22.04 5.86 -0.29
CA THR A 182 22.26 6.58 -1.55
C THR A 182 22.12 5.60 -2.70
N TYR A 183 21.18 5.86 -3.61
CA TYR A 183 20.94 4.97 -4.74
C TYR A 183 22.08 5.03 -5.76
N VAL A 184 22.55 3.86 -6.21
CA VAL A 184 23.63 3.70 -7.21
C VAL A 184 23.09 3.18 -8.54
N SER A 185 22.47 1.98 -8.54
CA SER A 185 22.04 1.27 -9.76
C SER A 185 21.09 0.10 -9.42
N GLY A 186 20.81 -0.81 -10.35
CA GLY A 186 19.90 -1.95 -10.14
C GLY A 186 18.60 -1.83 -10.94
N SER A 187 17.73 -2.84 -10.85
CA SER A 187 16.42 -2.81 -11.52
C SER A 187 15.48 -1.84 -10.80
N THR A 188 15.79 -0.56 -10.88
CA THR A 188 14.78 0.47 -10.91
C THR A 188 14.05 0.35 -12.24
N SER A 189 12.85 -0.24 -12.25
CA SER A 189 11.82 0.34 -13.11
C SER A 189 10.83 1.10 -12.24
N PRO A 190 11.14 2.33 -11.81
CA PRO A 190 10.34 3.49 -12.12
C PRO A 190 10.65 3.95 -13.56
N PRO A 191 9.66 4.47 -14.29
CA PRO A 191 9.88 5.00 -15.64
C PRO A 191 10.87 6.17 -15.58
N ALA A 192 11.66 6.36 -16.63
CA ALA A 192 12.54 7.50 -16.79
C ALA A 192 11.84 8.82 -16.40
N GLY A 193 12.38 9.49 -15.37
CA GLY A 193 11.94 10.77 -14.81
C GLY A 193 11.04 10.64 -13.58
N GLY A 194 11.63 10.65 -12.38
CA GLY A 194 10.93 10.78 -11.09
C GLY A 194 9.88 9.71 -10.78
N THR A 195 9.39 9.69 -9.53
CA THR A 195 8.16 8.96 -9.20
C THR A 195 7.04 9.53 -10.06
N PRO A 196 6.33 8.74 -10.89
CA PRO A 196 5.26 9.25 -11.74
C PRO A 196 4.17 9.87 -10.85
N THR A 197 4.22 11.19 -10.72
CA THR A 197 3.34 11.96 -9.86
C THR A 197 2.22 12.54 -10.70
N VAL A 198 0.99 12.28 -10.29
CA VAL A 198 -0.22 12.84 -10.87
C VAL A 198 -0.68 14.01 -10.00
N ALA A 199 -0.86 15.17 -10.61
CA ALA A 199 -1.51 16.30 -9.97
C ALA A 199 -2.32 17.09 -10.98
N LYS A 200 -3.62 17.25 -10.71
CA LYS A 200 -4.57 17.94 -11.61
C LYS A 200 -4.20 19.41 -11.86
N ASP A 201 -3.51 20.03 -10.91
CA ASP A 201 -3.04 21.42 -10.96
C ASP A 201 -1.77 21.63 -11.80
N GLY A 202 -1.22 20.56 -12.39
CA GLY A 202 -0.01 20.60 -13.20
C GLY A 202 1.30 20.57 -12.40
N THR A 203 1.24 20.46 -11.07
CA THR A 203 2.45 20.35 -10.22
C THR A 203 3.04 18.94 -10.16
N GLY A 204 2.43 17.98 -10.87
CA GLY A 204 2.90 16.62 -11.07
C GLY A 204 3.44 16.42 -12.48
N LYS A 205 4.13 15.30 -12.70
CA LYS A 205 4.60 14.89 -14.04
C LYS A 205 3.44 14.63 -15.01
N TYR A 206 2.30 14.20 -14.49
CA TYR A 206 1.08 13.95 -15.25
C TYR A 206 -0.09 14.71 -14.61
N THR A 207 -1.08 15.08 -15.43
CA THR A 207 -2.33 15.71 -14.95
C THR A 207 -3.48 14.72 -14.80
N THR A 208 -3.34 13.51 -15.35
CA THR A 208 -4.33 12.43 -15.27
C THR A 208 -3.69 11.11 -14.83
N VAL A 209 -4.48 10.25 -14.19
CA VAL A 209 -4.04 8.93 -13.73
C VAL A 209 -3.76 8.02 -14.92
N GLN A 210 -4.61 8.05 -15.94
CA GLN A 210 -4.43 7.23 -17.13
C GLN A 210 -3.12 7.56 -17.87
N ALA A 211 -2.72 8.85 -17.94
CA ALA A 211 -1.46 9.24 -18.59
C ALA A 211 -0.23 8.65 -17.87
N ALA A 212 -0.26 8.63 -16.53
CA ALA A 212 0.80 8.00 -15.74
C ALA A 212 0.88 6.49 -15.97
N ILE A 213 -0.27 5.81 -16.02
CA ILE A 213 -0.34 4.36 -16.34
C ILE A 213 0.14 4.10 -17.78
N ASN A 214 -0.22 4.96 -18.73
CA ASN A 214 0.21 4.83 -20.13
C ASN A 214 1.73 4.91 -20.28
N ALA A 215 2.40 5.70 -19.43
CA ALA A 215 3.85 5.83 -19.44
C ALA A 215 4.60 4.63 -18.83
N VAL A 216 3.94 3.76 -18.07
CA VAL A 216 4.55 2.50 -17.60
C VAL A 216 4.78 1.57 -18.79
N PRO A 217 5.98 1.02 -19.00
CA PRO A 217 6.23 0.09 -20.10
C PRO A 217 5.31 -1.14 -20.06
N ALA A 218 5.01 -1.70 -21.23
CA ALA A 218 4.39 -3.02 -21.30
C ALA A 218 5.34 -4.09 -20.75
N ASN A 219 4.77 -5.17 -20.21
CA ASN A 219 5.45 -6.28 -19.56
C ASN A 219 6.41 -5.84 -18.44
N ASN A 220 6.05 -4.76 -17.76
CA ASN A 220 6.82 -4.20 -16.66
C ASN A 220 7.07 -5.27 -15.57
N GLY A 221 8.33 -5.58 -15.30
CA GLY A 221 8.71 -6.65 -14.35
C GLY A 221 8.97 -6.16 -12.92
N SER A 222 8.70 -4.89 -12.60
CA SER A 222 9.04 -4.32 -11.28
C SER A 222 8.00 -3.31 -10.81
N ARG A 223 7.85 -3.14 -9.50
CA ARG A 223 6.88 -2.25 -8.88
C ARG A 223 7.02 -0.80 -9.36
N VAL A 224 6.01 -0.25 -10.04
CA VAL A 224 5.92 1.18 -10.36
C VAL A 224 4.85 1.83 -9.49
N VAL A 225 5.28 2.71 -8.58
CA VAL A 225 4.36 3.50 -7.73
C VAL A 225 4.01 4.80 -8.43
N ILE A 226 2.73 4.98 -8.76
CA ILE A 226 2.15 6.21 -9.27
C ILE A 226 1.51 6.94 -8.09
N THR A 227 2.09 8.07 -7.70
CA THR A 227 1.58 8.89 -6.60
C THR A 227 0.58 9.91 -7.12
N ILE A 228 -0.55 10.08 -6.43
CA ILE A 228 -1.67 10.90 -6.88
C ILE A 228 -1.98 11.94 -5.80
N LYS A 229 -1.71 13.23 -6.09
CA LYS A 229 -2.01 14.33 -5.18
C LYS A 229 -3.52 14.46 -4.94
N PRO A 230 -3.94 15.05 -3.80
CA PRO A 230 -5.35 15.31 -3.52
C PRO A 230 -6.09 15.99 -4.67
N GLY A 231 -7.34 15.58 -4.88
CA GLY A 231 -8.22 16.08 -5.92
C GLY A 231 -9.17 15.03 -6.46
N THR A 232 -10.15 15.49 -7.22
CA THR A 232 -11.10 14.65 -7.96
C THR A 232 -10.68 14.53 -9.42
N TYR A 233 -10.33 13.32 -9.81
CA TYR A 233 -9.92 12.89 -11.13
C TYR A 233 -11.11 12.21 -11.80
N ARG A 234 -11.82 12.97 -12.65
CA ARG A 234 -12.96 12.45 -13.41
C ARG A 234 -12.48 11.85 -14.72
N GLU A 235 -12.19 10.56 -14.71
CA GLU A 235 -11.69 9.80 -15.86
C GLU A 235 -12.00 8.31 -15.67
N VAL A 236 -12.14 7.58 -16.77
CA VAL A 236 -12.13 6.12 -16.75
C VAL A 236 -10.67 5.67 -16.77
N VAL A 237 -10.25 4.90 -15.76
CA VAL A 237 -8.89 4.39 -15.63
C VAL A 237 -8.84 2.91 -15.96
N THR A 238 -7.90 2.50 -16.78
CA THR A 238 -7.60 1.09 -17.06
C THR A 238 -6.12 0.82 -16.82
N VAL A 239 -5.85 -0.15 -15.94
CA VAL A 239 -4.57 -0.81 -15.78
C VAL A 239 -4.56 -2.05 -16.68
N PRO A 240 -3.90 -2.00 -17.85
CA PRO A 240 -3.95 -3.09 -18.83
C PRO A 240 -3.31 -4.38 -18.30
N ALA A 241 -3.76 -5.53 -18.80
CA ALA A 241 -3.23 -6.85 -18.39
C ALA A 241 -1.71 -6.99 -18.59
N ASN A 242 -1.19 -6.38 -19.67
CA ASN A 242 0.24 -6.36 -19.97
C ASN A 242 1.03 -5.30 -19.18
N LYS A 243 0.46 -4.68 -18.14
CA LYS A 243 1.18 -3.74 -17.25
C LYS A 243 1.07 -4.17 -15.79
N PRO A 244 1.70 -5.31 -15.42
CA PRO A 244 1.68 -5.76 -14.03
C PRO A 244 2.55 -4.86 -13.14
N PHE A 245 2.44 -5.09 -11.83
CA PHE A 245 3.21 -4.41 -10.79
C PHE A 245 2.99 -2.88 -10.68
N ILE A 246 1.84 -2.36 -11.12
CA ILE A 246 1.48 -0.95 -10.89
C ILE A 246 0.90 -0.77 -9.48
N THR A 247 1.28 0.31 -8.80
CA THR A 247 0.65 0.79 -7.56
C THR A 247 0.08 2.18 -7.77
N LEU A 248 -1.18 2.40 -7.38
CA LEU A 248 -1.77 3.73 -7.28
C LEU A 248 -1.79 4.16 -5.81
N GLN A 249 -1.08 5.24 -5.47
CA GLN A 249 -0.93 5.73 -4.10
C GLN A 249 -1.47 7.15 -3.98
N GLY A 250 -2.57 7.35 -3.24
CA GLY A 250 -3.01 8.70 -2.91
C GLY A 250 -2.10 9.36 -1.86
N LEU A 251 -1.84 10.65 -2.04
CA LEU A 251 -0.99 11.47 -1.14
C LEU A 251 -1.81 12.35 -0.19
N GLY A 252 -3.12 12.16 -0.13
CA GLY A 252 -3.98 12.90 0.79
C GLY A 252 -3.82 12.47 2.24
N SER A 253 -4.29 13.32 3.16
CA SER A 253 -4.33 13.01 4.59
C SER A 253 -5.28 11.85 4.94
N SER A 254 -6.15 11.47 4.01
CA SER A 254 -6.98 10.26 4.07
C SER A 254 -7.38 9.83 2.66
N ALA A 255 -7.91 8.61 2.54
CA ALA A 255 -8.38 8.04 1.28
C ALA A 255 -9.47 8.88 0.59
N SER A 256 -10.17 9.74 1.33
CA SER A 256 -11.19 10.64 0.77
C SER A 256 -10.62 11.83 -0.02
N ALA A 257 -9.37 12.19 0.20
CA ALA A 257 -8.77 13.39 -0.39
C ALA A 257 -8.32 13.20 -1.85
N THR A 258 -8.12 11.95 -2.30
CA THR A 258 -7.80 11.60 -3.68
C THR A 258 -8.90 10.71 -4.23
N VAL A 259 -9.66 11.18 -5.22
CA VAL A 259 -10.84 10.48 -5.75
C VAL A 259 -10.70 10.26 -7.25
N ILE A 260 -10.78 9.01 -7.71
CA ILE A 260 -10.95 8.63 -9.11
C ILE A 260 -12.43 8.31 -9.31
N VAL A 261 -13.10 9.00 -10.24
CA VAL A 261 -14.56 8.92 -10.40
C VAL A 261 -15.00 8.97 -11.85
N TYR A 262 -16.05 8.21 -12.16
CA TYR A 262 -16.81 8.35 -13.40
C TYR A 262 -18.27 7.92 -13.18
N ASN A 263 -19.12 7.97 -14.21
CA ASN A 263 -20.56 7.66 -14.10
C ASN A 263 -21.08 6.78 -15.24
N ASN A 264 -20.22 5.91 -15.79
CA ASN A 264 -20.70 4.92 -16.75
C ASN A 264 -21.70 3.99 -16.06
N TYR A 265 -22.70 3.52 -16.82
CA TYR A 265 -23.75 2.65 -16.30
C TYR A 265 -24.16 1.61 -17.35
N ALA A 266 -24.79 0.52 -16.91
CA ALA A 266 -25.04 -0.62 -17.76
C ALA A 266 -25.99 -0.34 -18.92
N GLY A 267 -26.98 0.54 -18.75
CA GLY A 267 -27.87 0.96 -19.83
C GLY A 267 -27.14 1.63 -21.00
N ALA A 268 -25.96 2.21 -20.76
CA ALA A 268 -25.14 2.83 -21.80
C ALA A 268 -24.04 1.92 -22.35
N VAL A 269 -23.34 1.17 -21.49
CA VAL A 269 -22.13 0.43 -21.87
C VAL A 269 -22.13 -1.05 -21.49
N GLY A 270 -23.17 -1.52 -20.80
CA GLY A 270 -23.22 -2.82 -20.13
C GLY A 270 -22.47 -2.82 -18.79
N THR A 271 -22.93 -3.64 -17.84
CA THR A 271 -22.38 -3.66 -16.46
C THR A 271 -20.87 -3.87 -16.42
N SER A 272 -20.34 -4.86 -17.16
CA SER A 272 -18.92 -5.16 -17.14
C SER A 272 -18.04 -4.01 -17.66
N ASN A 273 -18.58 -3.11 -18.48
CA ASN A 273 -17.86 -1.96 -19.03
C ASN A 273 -18.18 -0.65 -18.27
N SER A 274 -19.00 -0.69 -17.23
CA SER A 274 -19.42 0.52 -16.50
C SER A 274 -18.43 0.97 -15.44
N ALA A 275 -17.33 0.23 -15.24
CA ALA A 275 -16.34 0.53 -14.21
C ALA A 275 -15.68 1.91 -14.39
N SER A 276 -15.51 2.64 -13.28
CA SER A 276 -14.66 3.83 -13.26
C SER A 276 -13.18 3.46 -13.31
N VAL A 277 -12.81 2.34 -12.68
CA VAL A 277 -11.44 1.79 -12.70
C VAL A 277 -11.46 0.30 -13.06
N PHE A 278 -10.67 -0.08 -14.07
CA PHE A 278 -10.41 -1.46 -14.48
C PHE A 278 -9.00 -1.89 -14.07
N VAL A 279 -8.90 -2.94 -13.26
CA VAL A 279 -7.63 -3.51 -12.81
C VAL A 279 -7.44 -4.88 -13.46
N ASN A 280 -6.73 -4.89 -14.59
CA ASN A 280 -6.44 -6.13 -15.34
C ASN A 280 -4.99 -6.60 -15.16
N GLY A 281 -4.05 -5.69 -14.92
CA GLY A 281 -2.63 -6.01 -14.69
C GLY A 281 -2.40 -6.71 -13.35
N HIS A 282 -1.71 -7.85 -13.37
CA HIS A 282 -1.41 -8.64 -12.17
C HIS A 282 -0.49 -7.93 -11.18
N ASP A 283 -0.50 -8.40 -9.94
CA ASP A 283 0.30 -7.85 -8.84
C ASP A 283 -0.02 -6.38 -8.57
N PHE A 284 -1.18 -5.89 -8.98
CA PHE A 284 -1.60 -4.50 -8.77
C PHE A 284 -1.72 -4.15 -7.28
N ALA A 285 -1.46 -2.90 -6.92
CA ALA A 285 -1.86 -2.39 -5.62
C ALA A 285 -2.52 -1.00 -5.69
N ALA A 286 -3.41 -0.70 -4.75
CA ALA A 286 -3.90 0.65 -4.50
C ALA A 286 -3.92 0.97 -3.01
N ALA A 287 -3.57 2.20 -2.66
CA ALA A 287 -3.63 2.66 -1.27
C ALA A 287 -3.99 4.13 -1.11
N ASN A 288 -4.68 4.44 0.01
CA ASN A 288 -5.04 5.78 0.46
C ASN A 288 -5.76 6.61 -0.62
N LEU A 289 -6.77 6.04 -1.27
CA LEU A 289 -7.56 6.73 -2.29
C LEU A 289 -9.00 6.21 -2.37
N THR A 290 -9.86 6.97 -3.03
CA THR A 290 -11.25 6.61 -3.32
C THR A 290 -11.40 6.28 -4.81
N ILE A 291 -12.07 5.17 -5.09
CA ILE A 291 -12.56 4.78 -6.41
C ILE A 291 -14.08 4.82 -6.35
N SER A 292 -14.71 5.65 -7.18
CA SER A 292 -16.15 5.90 -7.11
C SER A 292 -16.80 5.77 -8.48
N ASN A 293 -18.04 5.26 -8.51
CA ASN A 293 -18.97 5.54 -9.60
C ASN A 293 -20.08 6.44 -9.04
N ASP A 294 -20.29 7.59 -9.66
CA ASP A 294 -21.23 8.61 -9.19
C ASP A 294 -22.48 8.76 -10.07
N LEU A 295 -22.91 7.66 -10.71
CA LEU A 295 -24.22 7.60 -11.37
C LEU A 295 -25.33 8.00 -10.40
N ASP A 296 -26.14 8.98 -10.79
CA ASP A 296 -27.40 9.27 -10.12
C ASP A 296 -28.49 8.32 -10.65
N GLU A 297 -28.82 7.27 -9.88
CA GLU A 297 -29.84 6.27 -10.24
C GLU A 297 -31.23 6.90 -10.53
N SER A 298 -31.52 8.09 -9.98
CA SER A 298 -32.81 8.77 -10.22
C SER A 298 -32.94 9.33 -11.64
N THR A 299 -31.81 9.46 -12.36
CA THR A 299 -31.76 9.98 -13.73
C THR A 299 -31.88 8.90 -14.81
N VAL A 300 -31.91 7.62 -14.41
CA VAL A 300 -31.94 6.47 -15.33
C VAL A 300 -33.18 5.62 -15.13
N THR A 301 -33.84 5.22 -16.23
CA THR A 301 -35.08 4.45 -16.19
C THR A 301 -34.86 2.93 -16.22
N SER A 302 -33.72 2.47 -16.72
CA SER A 302 -33.33 1.06 -16.74
C SER A 302 -31.81 0.91 -16.85
N GLY A 303 -31.27 -0.23 -16.39
CA GLY A 303 -29.84 -0.53 -16.49
C GLY A 303 -28.95 0.32 -15.59
N ALA A 304 -29.40 0.63 -14.37
CA ALA A 304 -28.71 1.53 -13.44
C ALA A 304 -27.42 0.95 -12.81
N GLN A 305 -27.03 -0.29 -13.11
CA GLN A 305 -25.81 -0.90 -12.59
C GLN A 305 -24.57 -0.06 -12.95
N ALA A 306 -23.78 0.35 -11.96
CA ALA A 306 -22.70 1.31 -12.13
C ALA A 306 -21.47 0.88 -11.30
N VAL A 307 -20.53 0.22 -11.96
CA VAL A 307 -19.34 -0.32 -11.31
C VAL A 307 -18.37 0.81 -10.96
N ALA A 308 -17.86 0.84 -9.73
CA ALA A 308 -16.74 1.71 -9.35
C ALA A 308 -15.42 1.05 -9.73
N LEU A 309 -15.24 -0.21 -9.32
CA LEU A 309 -14.02 -0.97 -9.49
C LEU A 309 -14.31 -2.35 -10.10
N SER A 310 -13.67 -2.66 -11.22
CA SER A 310 -13.64 -4.00 -11.83
C SER A 310 -12.25 -4.60 -11.70
N VAL A 311 -12.14 -5.76 -11.06
CA VAL A 311 -10.88 -6.46 -10.82
C VAL A 311 -10.86 -7.75 -11.62
N SER A 312 -9.89 -7.88 -12.51
CA SER A 312 -9.56 -9.13 -13.22
C SER A 312 -8.15 -9.63 -12.86
N ALA A 313 -7.36 -8.78 -12.22
CA ALA A 313 -5.98 -9.07 -11.86
C ALA A 313 -5.85 -10.18 -10.81
N ASP A 314 -4.85 -11.02 -11.02
CA ASP A 314 -4.32 -11.90 -10.00
C ASP A 314 -3.41 -11.14 -9.03
N ARG A 315 -3.42 -11.52 -7.75
CA ARG A 315 -2.61 -10.94 -6.67
C ARG A 315 -2.80 -9.42 -6.47
N ALA A 316 -4.03 -8.93 -6.55
CA ALA A 316 -4.34 -7.51 -6.37
C ALA A 316 -4.50 -7.13 -4.89
N VAL A 317 -3.88 -6.03 -4.44
CA VAL A 317 -3.93 -5.56 -3.04
C VAL A 317 -4.55 -4.15 -2.94
N PHE A 318 -5.49 -3.96 -2.03
CA PHE A 318 -6.13 -2.68 -1.77
C PHE A 318 -6.04 -2.40 -0.27
N THR A 319 -5.38 -1.30 0.13
CA THR A 319 -5.18 -0.96 1.56
C THR A 319 -5.59 0.47 1.82
N ASP A 320 -6.49 0.69 2.79
CA ASP A 320 -7.06 2.03 3.04
C ASP A 320 -7.65 2.65 1.75
N VAL A 321 -8.45 1.85 1.04
CA VAL A 321 -9.16 2.28 -0.17
C VAL A 321 -10.64 2.40 0.13
N ARG A 322 -11.30 3.37 -0.50
CA ARG A 322 -12.76 3.51 -0.49
C ARG A 322 -13.31 3.14 -1.87
N VAL A 323 -14.24 2.19 -1.95
CA VAL A 323 -14.92 1.79 -3.19
C VAL A 323 -16.40 2.15 -3.06
N LEU A 324 -16.87 3.12 -3.84
CA LEU A 324 -18.17 3.76 -3.62
C LEU A 324 -19.02 3.74 -4.90
N ALA A 325 -20.22 3.16 -4.86
CA ALA A 325 -21.26 3.39 -5.86
C ALA A 325 -22.64 3.08 -5.26
N ASP A 326 -23.63 2.83 -6.10
CA ASP A 326 -24.93 2.27 -5.72
C ASP A 326 -24.99 0.79 -6.09
N GLN A 327 -25.80 0.41 -7.09
CA GLN A 327 -25.89 -0.96 -7.57
C GLN A 327 -24.60 -1.40 -8.30
N ASP A 328 -24.11 -2.61 -8.01
CA ASP A 328 -22.96 -3.26 -8.64
C ASP A 328 -21.61 -2.53 -8.41
N THR A 329 -21.35 -2.01 -7.21
CA THR A 329 -20.16 -1.20 -6.88
C THR A 329 -18.80 -1.87 -7.22
N LEU A 330 -18.60 -3.13 -6.83
CA LEU A 330 -17.33 -3.85 -6.95
C LEU A 330 -17.49 -5.18 -7.69
N LEU A 331 -16.96 -5.25 -8.91
CA LEU A 331 -16.93 -6.46 -9.73
C LEU A 331 -15.61 -7.23 -9.54
N LEU A 332 -15.71 -8.46 -9.02
CA LEU A 332 -14.62 -9.42 -8.90
C LEU A 332 -14.74 -10.46 -10.01
N ASN A 333 -14.05 -10.25 -11.13
CA ASN A 333 -14.09 -11.19 -12.26
C ASN A 333 -13.46 -12.55 -11.88
N ASN A 334 -13.81 -13.61 -12.62
CA ASN A 334 -13.45 -15.00 -12.27
C ASN A 334 -11.94 -15.23 -12.07
N SER A 335 -11.10 -14.52 -12.85
CA SER A 335 -9.64 -14.58 -12.78
C SER A 335 -9.03 -13.88 -11.55
N ALA A 336 -9.81 -13.08 -10.82
CA ALA A 336 -9.28 -12.28 -9.74
C ALA A 336 -8.92 -13.13 -8.51
N ARG A 337 -7.76 -12.81 -7.91
CA ARG A 337 -7.44 -13.05 -6.49
C ARG A 337 -7.07 -11.70 -5.88
N ALA A 338 -7.87 -11.23 -4.93
CA ALA A 338 -7.75 -9.88 -4.39
C ALA A 338 -7.78 -9.85 -2.85
N TYR A 339 -7.02 -8.93 -2.27
CA TYR A 339 -6.97 -8.68 -0.84
C TYR A 339 -7.28 -7.21 -0.55
N PHE A 340 -8.36 -6.98 0.19
CA PHE A 340 -8.77 -5.66 0.67
C PHE A 340 -8.50 -5.61 2.18
N ALA A 341 -7.70 -4.65 2.63
CA ALA A 341 -7.33 -4.48 4.03
C ALA A 341 -7.67 -3.08 4.52
N ASN A 342 -8.29 -2.96 5.70
CA ASN A 342 -8.62 -1.68 6.33
C ASN A 342 -9.36 -0.72 5.37
N SER A 343 -10.21 -1.27 4.51
CA SER A 343 -10.83 -0.55 3.40
C SER A 343 -12.32 -0.36 3.65
N TYR A 344 -12.93 0.53 2.88
CA TYR A 344 -14.35 0.83 2.95
C TYR A 344 -15.02 0.52 1.62
N VAL A 345 -16.15 -0.19 1.66
CA VAL A 345 -16.97 -0.48 0.48
C VAL A 345 -18.42 -0.13 0.82
N GLU A 346 -19.07 0.66 -0.02
CA GLU A 346 -20.50 0.93 0.10
C GLU A 346 -21.26 0.72 -1.20
N GLY A 347 -22.54 0.39 -1.08
CA GLY A 347 -23.45 0.31 -2.20
C GLY A 347 -24.87 -0.05 -1.76
N THR A 348 -25.70 -0.47 -2.72
CA THR A 348 -27.11 -0.80 -2.48
C THR A 348 -27.44 -2.26 -2.79
N VAL A 349 -27.51 -2.61 -4.08
CA VAL A 349 -27.83 -3.96 -4.56
C VAL A 349 -26.58 -4.58 -5.16
N ASP A 350 -26.28 -5.81 -4.76
CA ASP A 350 -25.21 -6.65 -5.32
C ASP A 350 -23.84 -5.95 -5.33
N PHE A 351 -23.59 -5.08 -4.36
CA PHE A 351 -22.48 -4.13 -4.48
C PHE A 351 -21.08 -4.76 -4.31
N VAL A 352 -21.00 -6.03 -3.91
CA VAL A 352 -19.81 -6.88 -4.09
C VAL A 352 -20.20 -8.15 -4.84
N PHE A 353 -19.82 -8.28 -6.11
CA PHE A 353 -20.32 -9.35 -6.97
C PHE A 353 -19.25 -9.98 -7.88
N GLY A 354 -19.56 -11.16 -8.42
CA GLY A 354 -18.69 -11.90 -9.33
C GLY A 354 -18.13 -13.21 -8.76
N GLY A 355 -17.25 -13.86 -9.53
CA GLY A 355 -16.72 -15.20 -9.26
C GLY A 355 -15.24 -15.23 -8.84
N GLY A 356 -14.62 -14.06 -8.68
CA GLY A 356 -13.26 -13.91 -8.17
C GLY A 356 -13.09 -14.44 -6.73
N THR A 357 -11.84 -14.67 -6.33
CA THR A 357 -11.51 -14.96 -4.92
C THR A 357 -11.09 -13.66 -4.26
N ALA A 358 -11.78 -13.26 -3.20
CA ALA A 358 -11.46 -12.02 -2.52
C ALA A 358 -11.55 -12.17 -1.01
N VAL A 359 -10.62 -11.53 -0.30
CA VAL A 359 -10.66 -11.40 1.15
C VAL A 359 -10.78 -9.93 1.51
N PHE A 360 -11.80 -9.59 2.28
CA PHE A 360 -12.01 -8.30 2.91
C PHE A 360 -11.64 -8.45 4.39
N ASN A 361 -10.47 -7.96 4.79
CA ASN A 361 -9.94 -8.05 6.14
C ASN A 361 -10.00 -6.69 6.85
N ALA A 362 -10.67 -6.65 8.00
CA ALA A 362 -10.86 -5.41 8.76
C ALA A 362 -11.48 -4.28 7.92
N CYS A 363 -12.39 -4.63 7.01
CA CYS A 363 -13.07 -3.67 6.16
C CYS A 363 -14.38 -3.18 6.79
N ASN A 364 -14.80 -1.98 6.40
CA ASN A 364 -16.13 -1.45 6.67
C ASN A 364 -16.99 -1.64 5.43
N ILE A 365 -18.10 -2.36 5.57
CA ILE A 365 -19.03 -2.70 4.50
C ILE A 365 -20.37 -2.04 4.82
N TYR A 366 -20.80 -1.10 3.98
CA TYR A 366 -21.95 -0.24 4.27
C TYR A 366 -23.04 -0.36 3.21
N GLU A 367 -24.22 -0.85 3.59
CA GLU A 367 -25.40 -0.84 2.74
C GLU A 367 -26.15 0.49 2.92
N LYS A 368 -26.21 1.31 1.87
CA LYS A 368 -26.65 2.70 2.00
C LYS A 368 -28.13 2.93 1.66
N ARG A 369 -28.86 1.93 1.14
CA ARG A 369 -30.28 2.07 0.78
C ARG A 369 -31.16 1.83 2.01
N SER A 370 -32.02 2.78 2.36
CA SER A 370 -32.91 2.63 3.53
C SER A 370 -33.91 1.46 3.42
N THR A 371 -34.18 0.95 2.21
CA THR A 371 -34.99 -0.26 2.01
C THR A 371 -34.17 -1.55 2.00
N GLY A 372 -32.85 -1.46 2.14
CA GLY A 372 -31.91 -2.57 2.07
C GLY A 372 -31.70 -3.13 0.67
N GLY A 373 -30.77 -4.08 0.61
CA GLY A 373 -30.42 -4.86 -0.56
C GLY A 373 -29.51 -6.04 -0.20
N PRO A 374 -29.25 -6.95 -1.14
CA PRO A 374 -28.17 -7.94 -1.01
C PRO A 374 -26.80 -7.26 -1.08
N ILE A 375 -25.94 -7.53 -0.09
CA ILE A 375 -24.54 -7.08 -0.11
C ILE A 375 -23.78 -7.78 -1.23
N THR A 376 -23.93 -9.11 -1.33
CA THR A 376 -23.21 -9.92 -2.32
C THR A 376 -24.09 -10.54 -3.38
N ALA A 377 -23.55 -10.61 -4.61
CA ALA A 377 -24.04 -11.48 -5.67
C ALA A 377 -22.90 -12.36 -6.20
N GLY A 378 -22.63 -13.45 -5.50
CA GLY A 378 -21.54 -14.35 -5.86
C GLY A 378 -21.84 -15.14 -7.15
N SER A 379 -20.82 -15.33 -7.99
CA SER A 379 -20.87 -16.23 -9.14
C SER A 379 -19.68 -17.19 -9.19
N THR A 380 -19.14 -17.54 -8.02
CA THR A 380 -18.02 -18.47 -7.87
C THR A 380 -18.31 -19.79 -8.59
N PRO A 381 -17.47 -20.21 -9.55
CA PRO A 381 -17.62 -21.49 -10.23
C PRO A 381 -17.55 -22.70 -9.27
N ALA A 382 -18.20 -23.80 -9.64
CA ALA A 382 -18.26 -25.03 -8.84
C ALA A 382 -16.86 -25.62 -8.56
N ASP A 383 -15.94 -25.54 -9.53
CA ASP A 383 -14.56 -26.03 -9.46
C ASP A 383 -13.65 -25.13 -8.62
N LYS A 384 -14.08 -23.91 -8.28
CA LYS A 384 -13.34 -22.97 -7.43
C LYS A 384 -13.79 -23.13 -5.98
N THR A 385 -12.85 -23.49 -5.10
CA THR A 385 -13.13 -23.70 -3.67
C THR A 385 -13.49 -22.41 -2.93
N TYR A 386 -12.80 -21.31 -3.27
CA TYR A 386 -12.89 -20.04 -2.54
C TYR A 386 -13.46 -18.92 -3.43
N GLY A 387 -14.53 -18.30 -2.95
CA GLY A 387 -15.13 -17.08 -3.51
C GLY A 387 -14.80 -15.88 -2.63
N ILE A 388 -15.83 -15.30 -2.01
CA ILE A 388 -15.72 -14.05 -1.25
C ILE A 388 -15.68 -14.33 0.26
N LEU A 389 -14.69 -13.79 0.96
CA LEU A 389 -14.54 -13.85 2.40
C LEU A 389 -14.55 -12.45 3.01
N PHE A 390 -15.49 -12.20 3.91
CA PHE A 390 -15.42 -11.08 4.85
C PHE A 390 -14.87 -11.60 6.17
N TYR A 391 -13.69 -11.12 6.54
CA TYR A 391 -12.96 -11.55 7.72
C TYR A 391 -12.70 -10.38 8.64
N LYS A 392 -13.08 -10.49 9.92
CA LYS A 392 -12.90 -9.42 10.92
C LYS A 392 -13.40 -8.05 10.46
N SER A 393 -14.41 -8.05 9.60
CA SER A 393 -14.97 -6.85 8.99
C SER A 393 -16.20 -6.38 9.77
N THR A 394 -16.58 -5.13 9.57
CA THR A 394 -17.79 -4.54 10.15
C THR A 394 -18.80 -4.29 9.06
N VAL A 395 -20.00 -4.85 9.21
CA VAL A 395 -21.13 -4.67 8.29
C VAL A 395 -22.19 -3.81 8.96
N THR A 396 -22.47 -2.66 8.36
CA THR A 396 -23.46 -1.68 8.82
C THR A 396 -24.33 -1.24 7.64
N GLY A 397 -25.37 -0.45 7.92
CA GLY A 397 -26.23 0.05 6.87
C GLY A 397 -27.20 1.14 7.34
N ALA A 398 -27.92 1.72 6.39
CA ALA A 398 -28.77 2.89 6.60
C ALA A 398 -30.05 2.59 7.39
N ALA A 399 -30.54 1.35 7.36
CA ALA A 399 -31.74 0.92 8.05
C ALA A 399 -31.54 -0.44 8.74
N ASN A 400 -32.36 -0.70 9.76
CA ASN A 400 -32.33 -1.94 10.52
C ASN A 400 -33.20 -3.02 9.88
N ASN A 401 -32.71 -4.26 9.87
CA ASN A 401 -33.41 -5.47 9.48
C ASN A 401 -33.98 -5.44 8.04
N THR A 402 -33.23 -4.82 7.12
CA THR A 402 -33.59 -4.66 5.70
C THR A 402 -32.58 -5.31 4.76
N THR A 403 -31.32 -5.46 5.19
CA THR A 403 -30.20 -5.85 4.33
C THR A 403 -29.96 -7.36 4.37
N THR A 404 -29.72 -7.98 3.21
CA THR A 404 -29.34 -9.39 3.12
C THR A 404 -27.84 -9.52 2.89
N LEU A 405 -27.22 -10.56 3.44
CA LEU A 405 -25.79 -10.87 3.25
C LEU A 405 -25.48 -11.20 1.80
N GLY A 406 -26.42 -11.79 1.06
CA GLY A 406 -26.24 -12.01 -0.37
C GLY A 406 -27.26 -12.90 -1.06
N ARG A 407 -27.02 -13.11 -2.34
CA ARG A 407 -27.78 -13.98 -3.24
C ARG A 407 -26.88 -14.64 -4.30
N PRO A 408 -27.25 -15.82 -4.84
CA PRO A 408 -26.40 -16.55 -5.78
C PRO A 408 -26.66 -16.14 -7.22
N TRP A 409 -25.80 -15.28 -7.79
CA TRP A 409 -25.87 -14.97 -9.22
C TRP A 409 -25.66 -16.22 -10.07
N TYR A 410 -24.81 -17.15 -9.62
CA TYR A 410 -24.68 -18.50 -10.16
C TYR A 410 -24.89 -19.55 -9.06
N PRO A 411 -25.32 -20.79 -9.39
CA PRO A 411 -25.74 -21.79 -8.40
C PRO A 411 -24.72 -22.09 -7.30
N ASP A 412 -23.43 -22.17 -7.64
CA ASP A 412 -22.34 -22.57 -6.74
C ASP A 412 -21.64 -21.41 -6.03
N ALA A 413 -22.26 -20.22 -6.02
CA ALA A 413 -21.75 -19.01 -5.38
C ALA A 413 -21.21 -19.30 -3.97
N GLN A 414 -20.01 -18.81 -3.66
CA GLN A 414 -19.36 -19.03 -2.37
C GLN A 414 -19.12 -17.70 -1.67
N VAL A 415 -19.73 -17.53 -0.50
CA VAL A 415 -19.58 -16.33 0.34
C VAL A 415 -19.47 -16.79 1.79
N LEU A 416 -18.50 -16.25 2.50
CA LEU A 416 -18.30 -16.49 3.93
C LEU A 416 -18.15 -15.17 4.68
N TYR A 417 -18.99 -14.97 5.70
CA TYR A 417 -18.79 -13.94 6.72
C TYR A 417 -18.21 -14.60 7.97
N ARG A 418 -16.99 -14.23 8.33
CA ARG A 418 -16.20 -14.88 9.38
C ARG A 418 -15.69 -13.85 10.38
N GLU A 419 -15.90 -14.14 11.67
CA GLU A 419 -15.39 -13.35 12.80
C GLU A 419 -15.69 -11.85 12.64
N SER A 420 -16.81 -11.54 11.99
CA SER A 420 -17.19 -10.19 11.56
C SER A 420 -18.31 -9.65 12.44
N SER A 421 -18.38 -8.33 12.58
CA SER A 421 -19.46 -7.66 13.29
C SER A 421 -20.60 -7.34 12.32
N LEU A 422 -21.77 -7.92 12.54
CA LEU A 422 -22.99 -7.68 11.76
C LEU A 422 -23.96 -6.83 12.59
N SER A 423 -24.18 -5.59 12.18
CA SER A 423 -25.07 -4.67 12.91
C SER A 423 -26.55 -5.05 12.74
N ALA A 424 -27.44 -4.33 13.43
CA ALA A 424 -28.89 -4.50 13.31
C ALA A 424 -29.44 -4.25 11.89
N THR A 425 -28.61 -3.83 10.92
CA THR A 425 -28.99 -3.67 9.52
C THR A 425 -29.40 -4.99 8.85
N ILE A 426 -28.78 -6.11 9.26
CA ILE A 426 -29.00 -7.41 8.62
C ILE A 426 -30.38 -7.95 8.95
N ALA A 427 -31.12 -8.39 7.92
CA ALA A 427 -32.38 -9.09 8.02
C ALA A 427 -32.19 -10.43 8.76
N THR A 428 -32.65 -10.50 10.00
CA THR A 428 -32.31 -11.61 10.89
C THR A 428 -33.11 -12.89 10.61
N ALA A 429 -34.34 -12.77 10.11
CA ALA A 429 -35.20 -13.92 9.79
C ALA A 429 -34.78 -14.60 8.48
N GLN A 430 -34.35 -13.81 7.50
CA GLN A 430 -33.91 -14.31 6.20
C GLN A 430 -32.76 -13.45 5.62
N PRO A 431 -31.49 -13.74 6.00
CA PRO A 431 -30.35 -12.93 5.56
C PRO A 431 -29.80 -13.35 4.19
N TRP A 432 -30.29 -14.43 3.59
CA TRP A 432 -29.87 -14.86 2.24
C TRP A 432 -31.08 -14.90 1.33
N THR A 433 -30.96 -14.47 0.09
CA THR A 433 -32.11 -14.45 -0.83
C THR A 433 -31.80 -15.17 -2.13
N ASP A 434 -32.84 -15.65 -2.80
CA ASP A 434 -32.71 -16.27 -4.12
C ASP A 434 -32.40 -15.20 -5.19
N MET A 435 -31.80 -15.62 -6.29
CA MET A 435 -31.64 -14.77 -7.48
C MET A 435 -32.12 -15.52 -8.70
N SER A 436 -33.19 -15.04 -9.33
CA SER A 436 -33.86 -15.73 -10.43
C SER A 436 -34.17 -17.19 -10.06
N SER A 437 -33.69 -18.18 -10.81
CA SER A 437 -33.88 -19.61 -10.52
C SER A 437 -32.85 -20.20 -9.55
N ASN A 438 -31.83 -19.44 -9.15
CA ASN A 438 -30.78 -19.93 -8.26
C ASN A 438 -31.22 -19.76 -6.81
N SER A 439 -31.33 -20.87 -6.08
CA SER A 439 -31.69 -20.82 -4.67
C SER A 439 -30.47 -20.62 -3.78
N TRP A 440 -30.57 -19.74 -2.77
CA TRP A 440 -29.53 -19.57 -1.75
C TRP A 440 -29.22 -20.87 -0.99
N LYS A 441 -30.18 -21.79 -0.91
CA LYS A 441 -30.02 -23.10 -0.25
C LYS A 441 -29.02 -24.02 -0.96
N ASN A 442 -28.83 -23.82 -2.26
CA ASN A 442 -27.90 -24.59 -3.06
C ASN A 442 -26.52 -23.91 -3.15
N ALA A 443 -26.42 -22.65 -2.72
CA ALA A 443 -25.17 -21.90 -2.71
C ALA A 443 -24.30 -22.26 -1.50
N ARG A 444 -23.01 -21.96 -1.58
CA ARG A 444 -22.01 -22.18 -0.52
C ARG A 444 -21.89 -20.96 0.38
N PHE A 445 -23.02 -20.55 0.96
CA PHE A 445 -23.13 -19.42 1.87
C PHE A 445 -23.00 -19.86 3.32
N LEU A 446 -22.04 -19.28 4.03
CA LEU A 446 -21.71 -19.67 5.39
C LEU A 446 -21.41 -18.46 6.26
N GLU A 447 -21.65 -18.62 7.56
CA GLU A 447 -21.24 -17.69 8.61
C GLU A 447 -20.37 -18.42 9.65
N TYR A 448 -19.44 -17.71 10.30
CA TYR A 448 -18.61 -18.29 11.35
C TYR A 448 -18.28 -17.27 12.44
N LYS A 449 -18.75 -17.51 13.67
CA LYS A 449 -18.42 -16.71 14.86
C LYS A 449 -18.57 -15.20 14.64
N ASN A 450 -19.60 -14.81 13.87
CA ASN A 450 -19.97 -13.40 13.72
C ASN A 450 -20.63 -12.91 15.01
N THR A 451 -20.52 -11.60 15.26
CA THR A 451 -21.09 -10.94 16.45
C THR A 451 -22.01 -9.79 16.05
N GLY A 452 -22.76 -9.24 17.00
CA GLY A 452 -23.64 -8.08 16.78
C GLY A 452 -25.11 -8.45 16.56
N ALA A 453 -25.98 -7.45 16.58
CA ALA A 453 -27.44 -7.65 16.55
C ALA A 453 -27.94 -8.32 15.26
N GLY A 454 -27.20 -8.21 14.16
CA GLY A 454 -27.49 -8.86 12.89
C GLY A 454 -26.97 -10.29 12.78
N ALA A 455 -26.21 -10.79 13.75
CA ALA A 455 -25.59 -12.12 13.74
C ALA A 455 -26.42 -13.16 14.53
N THR A 456 -27.72 -13.24 14.27
CA THR A 456 -28.58 -14.29 14.83
C THR A 456 -28.24 -15.66 14.26
N VAL A 457 -28.69 -16.74 14.90
CA VAL A 457 -28.55 -18.11 14.39
C VAL A 457 -29.93 -18.72 14.22
N ASN A 458 -30.25 -19.23 13.03
CA ASN A 458 -31.49 -19.94 12.72
C ASN A 458 -31.33 -20.85 11.49
N GLY A 459 -32.39 -21.56 11.09
CA GLY A 459 -32.36 -22.51 9.97
C GLY A 459 -32.08 -21.90 8.59
N ASN A 460 -32.18 -20.58 8.44
CA ASN A 460 -31.83 -19.85 7.22
C ASN A 460 -30.40 -19.30 7.24
N ARG A 461 -29.56 -19.71 8.20
CA ARG A 461 -28.21 -19.17 8.41
C ARG A 461 -27.18 -20.29 8.57
N PRO A 462 -26.75 -20.93 7.47
CA PRO A 462 -25.78 -22.01 7.53
C PRO A 462 -24.48 -21.57 8.23
N GLN A 463 -24.03 -22.37 9.20
CA GLN A 463 -22.83 -22.08 9.99
C GLN A 463 -21.67 -22.98 9.52
N LEU A 464 -20.49 -22.39 9.38
CA LEU A 464 -19.23 -23.14 9.24
C LEU A 464 -18.91 -23.79 10.59
N SER A 465 -18.52 -25.07 10.58
CA SER A 465 -18.08 -25.73 11.81
C SER A 465 -16.67 -25.34 12.24
N ASP A 466 -16.38 -25.45 13.53
CA ASP A 466 -15.03 -25.24 14.09
C ASP A 466 -13.97 -26.16 13.44
N SER A 467 -14.35 -27.38 13.05
CA SER A 467 -13.47 -28.31 12.33
C SER A 467 -13.17 -27.89 10.89
N GLN A 468 -14.09 -27.17 10.24
CA GLN A 468 -13.88 -26.67 8.88
C GLN A 468 -13.14 -25.32 8.88
N ALA A 469 -13.28 -24.51 9.92
CA ALA A 469 -12.73 -23.16 10.00
C ALA A 469 -11.22 -23.03 9.68
N PRO A 470 -10.34 -23.98 10.04
CA PRO A 470 -8.93 -23.94 9.63
C PRO A 470 -8.68 -23.97 8.12
N ASN A 471 -9.65 -24.48 7.33
CA ASN A 471 -9.57 -24.51 5.86
C ASN A 471 -10.11 -23.25 5.20
N TYR A 472 -10.77 -22.35 5.93
CA TYR A 472 -11.38 -21.13 5.40
C TYR A 472 -10.75 -19.88 6.01
N THR A 473 -9.41 -19.81 6.00
CA THR A 473 -8.65 -18.63 6.47
C THR A 473 -8.30 -17.71 5.30
N PRO A 474 -8.02 -16.42 5.56
CA PRO A 474 -7.48 -15.51 4.54
C PRO A 474 -6.30 -16.10 3.76
N GLN A 475 -5.35 -16.74 4.46
CA GLN A 475 -4.19 -17.38 3.84
C GLN A 475 -4.60 -18.50 2.89
N LYS A 476 -5.59 -19.32 3.24
CA LYS A 476 -6.09 -20.40 2.37
C LYS A 476 -6.81 -19.88 1.13
N TYR A 477 -7.60 -18.81 1.29
CA TYR A 477 -8.27 -18.14 0.17
C TYR A 477 -7.24 -17.60 -0.85
N LEU A 478 -6.18 -16.96 -0.36
CA LEU A 478 -5.26 -16.19 -1.21
C LEU A 478 -4.10 -17.02 -1.77
N ALA A 479 -3.67 -18.07 -1.06
CA ALA A 479 -2.51 -18.88 -1.42
C ALA A 479 -2.49 -19.36 -2.87
N GLY A 480 -3.65 -19.75 -3.42
CA GLY A 480 -3.73 -20.38 -4.74
C GLY A 480 -2.68 -21.49 -4.91
N THR A 481 -2.12 -21.60 -6.12
CA THR A 481 -1.05 -22.57 -6.43
C THR A 481 0.35 -22.00 -6.19
N ASP A 482 0.49 -20.69 -6.03
CA ASP A 482 1.77 -19.97 -5.91
C ASP A 482 2.13 -19.59 -4.46
N GLY A 483 1.29 -19.94 -3.49
CA GLY A 483 1.50 -19.61 -2.08
C GLY A 483 1.37 -18.13 -1.74
N TRP A 484 0.69 -17.33 -2.59
CA TRP A 484 0.56 -15.90 -2.39
C TRP A 484 -0.02 -15.55 -1.02
N ASN A 485 0.68 -14.71 -0.27
CA ASN A 485 0.29 -14.28 1.06
C ASN A 485 0.55 -12.78 1.26
N PRO A 486 -0.49 -11.92 1.11
CA PRO A 486 -0.37 -10.47 1.31
C PRO A 486 -0.74 -10.01 2.73
N LEU A 487 -0.97 -10.94 3.67
CA LEU A 487 -1.47 -10.68 5.02
C LEU A 487 -0.39 -10.21 6.00
#